data_AF-A0A971Y9B3-F1
#
_entry.id   AF-A0A971Y9B3-F1
#
_cell.length_a   1.000
_cell.length_b   1.000
_cell.length_c   1.000
_cell.angle_alpha   90.00
_cell.angle_beta   90.00
_cell.angle_gamma   90.00
#
_symmetry.space_group_name_H-M   'P 1'
#
loop_
_entity.id
_entity.type
_entity.pdbx_description
1 polymer ?
#
loop_
_entity_poly.entity_id
_entity_poly.type
_entity_poly.pdbx_seq_one_letter_code
_entity_poly.pdbx_strand_id
1 'polypeptide(L)'
;MKRKVLRSLMCLVQGDSLGLSYQNKPLDGAMVQEGLWSDDTSMVLASLDAFSYLNGFSMMKNFISWMDEGTYTPRGYSLGMGKTTKEALERFKRGVHPFACGGKEEWSNGNSALVRTWPLAIYAMKKFDLRKEREKALAFIEKMVACTHGHPRSLLVSRIYSELLWDLFKEGTPQQLRKSLDRLHRVYSEHPQWIYMENALAGNYQNGD
;
A
#
# COMPACT_ATOMS: atom_id res chain seq x y z
N MET A 1 17.15 -14.00 2.47
CA MET A 1 15.76 -13.46 2.47
C MET A 1 15.41 -12.72 3.76
N LYS A 2 15.39 -13.37 4.94
CA LYS A 2 14.99 -12.75 6.23
C LYS A 2 15.64 -11.39 6.54
N ARG A 3 16.97 -11.28 6.40
CA ARG A 3 17.72 -10.02 6.61
C ARG A 3 17.28 -8.89 5.65
N LYS A 4 16.96 -9.21 4.40
CA LYS A 4 16.47 -8.22 3.42
C LYS A 4 15.09 -7.70 3.83
N VAL A 5 14.18 -8.60 4.22
CA VAL A 5 12.81 -8.25 4.67
C VAL A 5 12.84 -7.35 5.91
N LEU A 6 13.65 -7.72 6.92
CA LEU A 6 13.79 -6.91 8.13
C LEU A 6 14.36 -5.52 7.82
N ARG A 7 15.41 -5.46 6.99
CA ARG A 7 15.99 -4.17 6.56
C ARG A 7 14.99 -3.31 5.82
N SER A 8 14.23 -3.87 4.88
CA SER A 8 13.21 -3.09 4.15
C SER A 8 12.08 -2.60 5.07
N LEU A 9 11.67 -3.38 6.08
CA LEU A 9 10.71 -2.91 7.07
C LEU A 9 11.29 -1.73 7.86
N MET A 10 12.53 -1.85 8.36
CA MET A 10 13.17 -0.76 9.09
C MET A 10 13.34 0.50 8.23
N CYS A 11 13.70 0.35 6.95
CA CYS A 11 13.80 1.48 6.02
C CYS A 11 12.43 2.14 5.76
N LEU A 12 11.35 1.36 5.71
CA LEU A 12 9.99 1.89 5.59
C LEU A 12 9.63 2.72 6.82
N VAL A 13 9.82 2.18 8.03
CA VAL A 13 9.54 2.88 9.30
C VAL A 13 10.38 4.16 9.43
N GLN A 14 11.67 4.08 9.08
CA GLN A 14 12.57 5.23 9.12
C GLN A 14 12.18 6.30 8.09
N GLY A 15 11.84 5.88 6.86
CA GLY A 15 11.39 6.79 5.80
C GLY A 15 10.11 7.52 6.16
N ASP A 16 9.13 6.79 6.72
CA ASP A 16 7.89 7.34 7.25
C ASP A 16 8.17 8.36 8.37
N SER A 17 8.93 7.97 9.40
CA SER A 17 9.21 8.85 10.54
C SER A 17 9.96 10.14 10.15
N LEU A 18 10.91 10.05 9.22
CA LEU A 18 11.64 11.22 8.71
C LEU A 18 10.75 12.09 7.81
N GLY A 19 9.96 11.47 6.92
CA GLY A 19 9.04 12.18 6.04
C GLY A 19 7.96 12.93 6.81
N LEU A 20 7.46 12.33 7.89
CA LEU A 20 6.48 12.92 8.79
C LEU A 20 7.02 14.21 9.44
N SER A 21 8.28 14.18 9.88
CA SER A 21 8.94 15.33 10.52
C SER A 21 9.14 16.49 9.53
N TYR A 22 9.30 16.20 8.23
CA TYR A 22 9.52 17.21 7.18
C TYR A 22 8.23 17.75 6.54
N GLN A 23 7.07 17.12 6.78
CA GLN A 23 5.81 17.55 6.16
C GLN A 23 5.37 18.96 6.54
N ASN A 24 6.02 19.61 7.53
CA ASN A 24 5.85 21.03 7.91
C ASN A 24 4.39 21.49 8.04
N LYS A 25 3.49 20.54 8.32
CA LYS A 25 2.06 20.74 8.52
C LYS A 25 1.64 19.89 9.70
N PRO A 26 0.81 20.40 10.62
CA PRO A 26 0.18 19.57 11.63
C PRO A 26 -0.59 18.44 10.94
N LEU A 27 -0.32 17.18 11.31
CA LEU A 27 -1.21 16.08 10.94
C LEU A 27 -2.38 16.07 11.90
N ASP A 28 -3.60 16.18 11.36
CA ASP A 28 -4.83 16.20 12.13
C ASP A 28 -4.81 17.22 13.29
N GLY A 29 -4.10 18.34 13.12
CA GLY A 29 -3.95 19.39 14.12
C GLY A 29 -2.94 19.10 15.23
N ALA A 30 -2.26 17.95 15.23
CA ALA A 30 -1.26 17.58 16.22
C ALA A 30 0.16 17.97 15.80
N MET A 31 0.97 18.42 16.76
CA MET A 31 2.41 18.60 16.56
C MET A 31 3.08 17.23 16.32
N VAL A 32 3.91 17.16 15.29
CA VAL A 32 4.70 15.97 14.96
C VAL A 32 5.94 15.98 15.84
N GLN A 33 6.11 14.93 16.66
CA GLN A 33 7.35 14.70 17.40
C GLN A 33 8.29 13.86 16.53
N GLU A 34 9.57 14.21 16.54
CA GLU A 34 10.60 13.49 15.81
C GLU A 34 10.67 12.01 16.21
N GLY A 35 10.85 11.14 15.21
CA GLY A 35 10.99 9.69 15.42
C GLY A 35 9.68 8.91 15.55
N LEU A 36 8.52 9.58 15.49
CA LEU A 36 7.22 8.91 15.42
C LEU A 36 6.85 8.58 13.98
N TRP A 37 6.22 7.43 13.76
CA TRP A 37 5.70 7.02 12.46
C TRP A 37 4.20 7.35 12.31
N SER A 38 3.72 7.33 11.07
CA SER A 38 2.35 7.75 10.68
C SER A 38 1.43 6.56 10.39
N ASP A 39 0.36 6.80 9.63
CA ASP A 39 -0.55 5.77 9.12
C ASP A 39 0.18 4.76 8.23
N ASP A 40 1.19 5.20 7.49
CA ASP A 40 1.99 4.35 6.61
C ASP A 40 2.58 3.13 7.34
N THR A 41 3.34 3.36 8.41
CA THR A 41 3.88 2.27 9.25
C THR A 41 2.77 1.55 10.01
N SER A 42 1.78 2.28 10.54
CA SER A 42 0.71 1.68 11.34
C SER A 42 -0.07 0.63 10.53
N MET A 43 -0.39 0.94 9.26
CA MET A 43 -1.08 0.02 8.35
C MET A 43 -0.19 -1.17 7.94
N VAL A 44 1.13 -0.97 7.84
CA VAL A 44 2.07 -2.09 7.61
C VAL A 44 2.09 -3.04 8.80
N LEU A 45 2.20 -2.52 10.04
CA LEU A 45 2.19 -3.32 11.26
C LEU A 45 0.87 -4.07 11.43
N ALA A 46 -0.26 -3.39 11.22
CA ALA A 46 -1.59 -4.01 11.26
C ALA A 46 -1.74 -5.13 10.21
N SER A 47 -1.17 -4.95 9.01
CA SER A 47 -1.17 -5.97 7.97
C SER A 47 -0.29 -7.17 8.34
N LEU A 48 0.90 -6.92 8.91
CA LEU A 48 1.85 -7.96 9.35
C LEU A 48 1.26 -8.83 10.45
N ASP A 49 0.56 -8.23 11.41
CA ASP A 49 -0.10 -8.93 12.52
C ASP A 49 -1.18 -9.92 12.03
N ALA A 50 -1.83 -9.61 10.89
CA ALA A 50 -2.78 -10.52 10.26
C ALA A 50 -2.14 -11.71 9.52
N PHE A 51 -0.81 -11.80 9.38
CA PHE A 51 -0.15 -12.79 8.49
C PHE A 51 -0.45 -14.24 8.81
N SER A 52 -0.60 -14.59 10.09
CA SER A 52 -0.93 -15.95 10.51
C SER A 52 -2.25 -16.45 9.92
N TYR A 53 -3.19 -15.54 9.63
CA TYR A 53 -4.47 -15.85 9.01
C TYR A 53 -4.93 -14.73 8.07
N LEU A 54 -4.07 -14.35 7.11
CA LEU A 54 -4.30 -13.17 6.29
C LEU A 54 -5.46 -13.36 5.31
N ASN A 55 -6.50 -12.54 5.50
CA ASN A 55 -7.62 -12.36 4.59
C ASN A 55 -8.20 -10.94 4.76
N GLY A 56 -9.18 -10.57 3.93
CA GLY A 56 -9.78 -9.24 3.98
C GLY A 56 -10.42 -8.91 5.34
N PHE A 57 -11.01 -9.88 6.03
CA PHE A 57 -11.62 -9.66 7.35
C PHE A 57 -10.57 -9.43 8.44
N SER A 58 -9.53 -10.27 8.53
CA SER A 58 -8.49 -10.12 9.55
C SER A 58 -7.74 -8.80 9.38
N MET A 59 -7.38 -8.44 8.15
CA MET A 59 -6.72 -7.17 7.86
C MET A 59 -7.61 -5.97 8.19
N MET A 60 -8.88 -5.98 7.78
CA MET A 60 -9.80 -4.87 8.07
C MET A 60 -10.07 -4.74 9.57
N LYS A 61 -10.17 -5.85 10.32
CA LYS A 61 -10.29 -5.81 11.79
C LYS A 61 -9.09 -5.13 12.45
N ASN A 62 -7.87 -5.47 12.03
CA ASN A 62 -6.67 -4.82 12.54
C ASN A 62 -6.64 -3.32 12.19
N PHE A 63 -7.13 -2.93 11.01
CA PHE A 63 -7.30 -1.52 10.67
C PHE A 63 -8.38 -0.81 11.50
N ILE A 64 -9.43 -1.51 11.96
CA ILE A 64 -10.40 -0.96 12.92
C ILE A 64 -9.73 -0.75 14.29
N SER A 65 -8.98 -1.72 14.81
CA SER A 65 -8.21 -1.52 16.06
C SER A 65 -7.20 -0.38 15.94
N TRP A 66 -6.55 -0.22 14.78
CA TRP A 66 -5.74 0.97 14.52
C TRP A 66 -6.57 2.27 14.61
N MET A 67 -7.72 2.32 13.92
CA MET A 67 -8.59 3.49 13.84
C MET A 67 -9.16 3.89 15.20
N ASP A 68 -9.77 2.95 15.90
CA ASP A 68 -10.60 3.18 17.09
C ASP A 68 -9.78 3.11 18.40
N GLU A 69 -8.72 2.29 18.44
CA GLU A 69 -7.97 1.97 19.68
C GLU A 69 -6.50 2.44 19.62
N GLY A 70 -5.97 2.79 18.44
CA GLY A 70 -4.58 3.20 18.28
C GLY A 70 -3.55 2.08 18.42
N THR A 71 -3.95 0.81 18.32
CA THR A 71 -3.17 -0.42 18.63
C THR A 71 -1.84 -0.56 17.88
N TYR A 72 -1.64 0.13 16.76
CA TYR A 72 -0.41 0.09 15.94
C TYR A 72 0.33 1.42 15.86
N THR A 73 -0.01 2.35 16.75
CA THR A 73 0.51 3.72 16.76
C THR A 73 1.47 3.91 17.92
N PRO A 74 2.46 4.81 17.81
CA PRO A 74 3.39 5.05 18.91
C PRO A 74 2.77 5.88 20.04
N ARG A 75 1.61 6.50 19.81
CA ARG A 75 0.94 7.42 20.76
C ARG A 75 -0.38 6.91 21.34
N GLY A 76 -0.86 5.75 20.91
CA GLY A 76 -2.17 5.22 21.31
C GLY A 76 -3.36 5.90 20.64
N TYR A 77 -3.15 6.63 19.54
CA TYR A 77 -4.24 7.16 18.70
C TYR A 77 -3.79 7.27 17.23
N SER A 78 -4.74 7.09 16.31
CA SER A 78 -4.49 7.15 14.87
C SER A 78 -4.27 8.58 14.39
N LEU A 79 -3.32 8.74 13.46
CA LEU A 79 -2.98 10.01 12.81
C LEU A 79 -2.66 9.76 11.34
N GLY A 80 -2.96 10.74 10.49
CA GLY A 80 -2.67 10.69 9.05
C GLY A 80 -3.64 9.84 8.24
N MET A 81 -4.74 9.41 8.85
CA MET A 81 -5.71 8.56 8.18
C MET A 81 -6.34 9.26 6.98
N GLY A 82 -6.02 8.77 5.77
CA GLY A 82 -6.64 9.25 4.55
C GLY A 82 -8.16 9.01 4.50
N LYS A 83 -8.89 9.94 3.87
CA LYS A 83 -10.36 9.88 3.71
C LYS A 83 -10.84 8.55 3.12
N THR A 84 -10.20 8.06 2.06
CA THR A 84 -10.55 6.80 1.39
C THR A 84 -10.44 5.60 2.34
N THR A 85 -9.39 5.56 3.16
CA THR A 85 -9.21 4.50 4.17
C THR A 85 -10.33 4.60 5.21
N LYS A 86 -10.56 5.79 5.77
CA LYS A 86 -11.62 6.02 6.77
C LYS A 86 -12.99 5.58 6.26
N GLU A 87 -13.38 6.00 5.06
CA GLU A 87 -14.67 5.63 4.46
C GLU A 87 -14.82 4.11 4.27
N ALA A 88 -13.76 3.42 3.86
CA ALA A 88 -13.78 1.97 3.71
C ALA A 88 -13.91 1.25 5.07
N LEU A 89 -13.23 1.74 6.11
CA LEU A 89 -13.33 1.20 7.47
C LEU A 89 -14.73 1.43 8.06
N GLU A 90 -15.33 2.60 7.84
CA GLU A 90 -16.70 2.88 8.25
C GLU A 90 -17.73 1.99 7.54
N ARG A 91 -17.55 1.70 6.24
CA ARG A 91 -18.38 0.72 5.52
C ARG A 91 -18.26 -0.67 6.13
N PHE A 92 -17.04 -1.10 6.46
CA PHE A 92 -16.79 -2.39 7.09
C PHE A 92 -17.44 -2.49 8.48
N LYS A 93 -17.37 -1.44 9.31
CA LYS A 93 -18.07 -1.35 10.61
C LYS A 93 -19.59 -1.49 10.46
N ARG A 94 -20.16 -1.04 9.34
CA ARG A 94 -21.60 -1.19 9.01
C ARG A 94 -21.96 -2.57 8.44
N GLY A 95 -21.02 -3.51 8.39
CA GLY A 95 -21.26 -4.88 7.92
C GLY A 95 -21.09 -5.09 6.42
N VAL A 96 -20.55 -4.12 5.67
CA VAL A 96 -20.21 -4.33 4.25
C VAL A 96 -19.08 -5.34 4.15
N HIS A 97 -19.20 -6.29 3.21
CA HIS A 97 -18.15 -7.28 2.97
C HIS A 97 -16.81 -6.58 2.65
N PRO A 98 -15.66 -7.03 3.19
CA PRO A 98 -14.38 -6.30 3.10
C PRO A 98 -13.98 -5.98 1.65
N PHE A 99 -14.13 -6.92 0.73
CA PHE A 99 -13.83 -6.70 -0.70
C PHE A 99 -14.80 -5.78 -1.44
N ALA A 100 -15.86 -5.30 -0.78
CA ALA A 100 -16.79 -4.31 -1.30
C ALA A 100 -16.67 -2.94 -0.60
N CYS A 101 -15.75 -2.79 0.36
CA CYS A 101 -15.60 -1.56 1.14
C CYS A 101 -14.82 -0.47 0.40
N GLY A 102 -13.83 -0.83 -0.43
CA GLY A 102 -12.90 0.14 -1.00
C GLY A 102 -13.54 1.17 -1.93
N GLY A 103 -13.04 2.42 -1.85
CA GLY A 103 -13.47 3.51 -2.74
C GLY A 103 -13.06 3.25 -4.19
N LYS A 104 -13.93 3.59 -5.14
CA LYS A 104 -13.71 3.40 -6.59
C LYS A 104 -13.72 4.70 -7.38
N GLU A 105 -14.03 5.81 -6.72
CA GLU A 105 -14.11 7.14 -7.32
C GLU A 105 -12.74 7.71 -7.63
N GLU A 106 -12.67 8.71 -8.49
CA GLU A 106 -11.43 9.33 -8.96
C GLU A 106 -10.51 9.80 -7.81
N TRP A 107 -11.08 10.29 -6.71
CA TRP A 107 -10.33 10.70 -5.51
C TRP A 107 -9.96 9.54 -4.56
N SER A 108 -10.37 8.31 -4.87
CA SER A 108 -10.14 7.11 -4.04
C SER A 108 -8.83 6.40 -4.37
N ASN A 109 -7.82 7.13 -4.85
CA ASN A 109 -6.57 6.60 -5.40
C ASN A 109 -5.30 7.01 -4.61
N GLY A 110 -5.45 7.34 -3.33
CA GLY A 110 -4.36 7.86 -2.48
C GLY A 110 -3.21 6.88 -2.20
N ASN A 111 -2.10 7.44 -1.69
CA ASN A 111 -0.82 6.76 -1.49
C ASN A 111 -0.86 5.60 -0.49
N SER A 112 -1.81 5.59 0.46
CA SER A 112 -1.93 4.51 1.44
C SER A 112 -2.27 3.15 0.80
N ALA A 113 -2.74 3.13 -0.46
CA ALA A 113 -2.81 1.92 -1.28
C ALA A 113 -1.42 1.28 -1.53
N LEU A 114 -0.41 2.11 -1.79
CA LEU A 114 0.94 1.68 -2.16
C LEU A 114 1.70 1.13 -0.95
N VAL A 115 1.68 1.84 0.18
CA VAL A 115 2.52 1.49 1.34
C VAL A 115 2.14 0.12 1.93
N ARG A 116 0.83 -0.16 2.06
CA ARG A 116 0.35 -1.47 2.50
C ARG A 116 0.47 -2.58 1.44
N THR A 117 0.86 -2.26 0.21
CA THR A 117 1.20 -3.30 -0.78
C THR A 117 2.50 -4.00 -0.40
N TRP A 118 3.44 -3.33 0.28
CA TRP A 118 4.69 -3.94 0.73
C TRP A 118 4.49 -5.23 1.55
N PRO A 119 3.74 -5.24 2.68
CA PRO A 119 3.55 -6.47 3.45
C PRO A 119 2.84 -7.56 2.62
N LEU A 120 1.87 -7.20 1.80
CA LEU A 120 1.16 -8.15 0.93
C LEU A 120 2.09 -8.81 -0.09
N ALA A 121 3.02 -8.04 -0.69
CA ALA A 121 4.02 -8.55 -1.61
C ALA A 121 4.98 -9.53 -0.92
N ILE A 122 5.41 -9.26 0.32
CA ILE A 122 6.24 -10.18 1.12
C ILE A 122 5.47 -11.47 1.43
N TYR A 123 4.22 -11.36 1.85
CA TYR A 123 3.37 -12.52 2.13
C TYR A 123 3.19 -13.39 0.88
N ALA A 124 2.96 -12.76 -0.29
CA ALA A 124 2.81 -13.44 -1.55
C ALA A 124 4.04 -14.25 -1.97
N MET A 125 5.26 -13.76 -1.70
CA MET A 125 6.51 -14.51 -1.95
C MET A 125 6.59 -15.83 -1.18
N LYS A 126 5.88 -15.92 -0.03
CA LYS A 126 5.85 -17.13 0.80
C LYS A 126 4.67 -18.04 0.43
N LYS A 127 3.53 -17.46 0.04
CA LYS A 127 2.29 -18.18 -0.25
C LYS A 127 2.24 -18.81 -1.64
N PHE A 128 2.81 -18.15 -2.64
CA PHE A 128 2.70 -18.54 -4.05
C PHE A 128 4.07 -18.92 -4.63
N ASP A 129 4.10 -19.90 -5.53
CA ASP A 129 5.27 -20.10 -6.39
C ASP A 129 5.27 -19.00 -7.47
N LEU A 130 5.96 -17.88 -7.21
CA LEU A 130 5.97 -16.73 -8.12
C LEU A 130 6.51 -17.03 -9.54
N ARG A 131 7.12 -18.19 -9.79
CA ARG A 131 7.49 -18.59 -11.16
C ARG A 131 6.30 -19.13 -11.96
N LYS A 132 5.31 -19.72 -11.29
CA LYS A 132 4.15 -20.38 -11.90
C LYS A 132 2.84 -19.67 -11.62
N GLU A 133 2.74 -18.98 -10.48
CA GLU A 133 1.52 -18.42 -9.92
C GLU A 133 1.58 -16.90 -9.76
N ARG A 134 2.45 -16.24 -10.54
CA ARG A 134 2.66 -14.80 -10.49
C ARG A 134 1.36 -14.00 -10.60
N GLU A 135 0.54 -14.33 -11.59
CA GLU A 135 -0.76 -13.68 -11.80
C GLU A 135 -1.74 -13.91 -10.65
N LYS A 136 -1.76 -15.12 -10.06
CA LYS A 136 -2.59 -15.39 -8.87
C LYS A 136 -2.12 -14.58 -7.67
N ALA A 137 -0.81 -14.41 -7.50
CA ALA A 137 -0.23 -13.60 -6.45
C ALA A 137 -0.59 -12.11 -6.62
N LEU A 138 -0.52 -11.58 -7.84
CA LEU A 138 -0.93 -10.21 -8.15
C LEU A 138 -2.43 -10.01 -7.92
N ALA A 139 -3.28 -10.93 -8.39
CA ALA A 139 -4.73 -10.88 -8.15
C ALA A 139 -5.09 -10.94 -6.65
N PHE A 140 -4.35 -11.74 -5.87
CA PHE A 140 -4.49 -11.75 -4.41
C PHE A 140 -4.17 -10.38 -3.80
N ILE A 141 -3.06 -9.76 -4.21
CA ILE A 141 -2.63 -8.44 -3.71
C ILE A 141 -3.67 -7.37 -4.05
N GLU A 142 -4.11 -7.31 -5.31
CA GLU A 142 -5.15 -6.37 -5.74
C GLU A 142 -6.43 -6.53 -4.94
N LYS A 143 -6.86 -7.78 -4.71
CA LYS A 143 -8.06 -8.08 -3.91
C LYS A 143 -7.94 -7.59 -2.47
N MET A 144 -6.74 -7.70 -1.88
CA MET A 144 -6.48 -7.18 -0.54
C MET A 144 -6.42 -5.65 -0.54
N VAL A 145 -5.77 -5.03 -1.52
CA VAL A 145 -5.76 -3.56 -1.70
C VAL A 145 -7.19 -3.02 -1.91
N ALA A 146 -8.03 -3.73 -2.66
CA ALA A 146 -9.43 -3.36 -2.90
C ALA A 146 -10.27 -3.28 -1.61
N CYS A 147 -9.81 -3.82 -0.47
CA CYS A 147 -10.50 -3.67 0.81
C CYS A 147 -10.64 -2.21 1.25
N THR A 148 -9.73 -1.32 0.83
CA THR A 148 -9.89 0.13 1.07
C THR A 148 -9.74 1.00 -0.18
N HIS A 149 -8.97 0.58 -1.17
CA HIS A 149 -8.75 1.33 -2.42
C HIS A 149 -9.08 0.43 -3.61
N GLY A 150 -10.31 0.52 -4.08
CA GLY A 150 -10.82 -0.23 -5.23
C GLY A 150 -10.62 0.51 -6.57
N HIS A 151 -10.05 1.72 -6.56
CA HIS A 151 -9.81 2.50 -7.77
C HIS A 151 -8.81 1.79 -8.70
N PRO A 152 -9.04 1.71 -10.03
CA PRO A 152 -8.17 1.02 -10.97
C PRO A 152 -6.68 1.41 -10.91
N ARG A 153 -6.37 2.71 -10.70
CA ARG A 153 -4.97 3.17 -10.47
C ARG A 153 -4.33 2.52 -9.27
N SER A 154 -5.01 2.48 -8.12
CA SER A 154 -4.46 1.87 -6.91
C SER A 154 -4.20 0.38 -7.10
N LEU A 155 -5.08 -0.31 -7.84
CA LEU A 155 -4.89 -1.73 -8.17
C LEU A 155 -3.67 -1.92 -9.08
N LEU A 156 -3.58 -1.18 -10.20
CA LEU A 156 -2.44 -1.26 -11.11
C LEU A 156 -1.12 -0.93 -10.42
N VAL A 157 -1.09 0.16 -9.65
CA VAL A 157 0.11 0.58 -8.90
C VAL A 157 0.52 -0.51 -7.91
N SER A 158 -0.43 -1.17 -7.25
CA SER A 158 -0.11 -2.30 -6.36
C SER A 158 0.53 -3.47 -7.11
N ARG A 159 0.10 -3.76 -8.36
CA ARG A 159 0.75 -4.77 -9.20
C ARG A 159 2.18 -4.37 -9.52
N ILE A 160 2.36 -3.17 -10.08
CA ILE A 160 3.66 -2.64 -10.52
C ILE A 160 4.64 -2.65 -9.35
N TYR A 161 4.22 -2.14 -8.20
CA TYR A 161 5.06 -2.10 -7.00
C TYR A 161 5.44 -3.49 -6.50
N SER A 162 4.50 -4.45 -6.48
CA SER A 162 4.78 -5.84 -6.09
C SER A 162 5.81 -6.48 -7.01
N GLU A 163 5.69 -6.25 -8.32
CA GLU A 163 6.63 -6.77 -9.31
C GLU A 163 8.04 -6.22 -9.13
N LEU A 164 8.15 -4.91 -8.91
CA LEU A 164 9.43 -4.25 -8.63
C LEU A 164 10.04 -4.78 -7.34
N LEU A 165 9.25 -4.92 -6.27
CA LEU A 165 9.72 -5.48 -5.00
C LEU A 165 10.27 -6.90 -5.19
N TRP A 166 9.54 -7.79 -5.84
CA TRP A 166 9.97 -9.17 -6.02
C TRP A 166 11.28 -9.29 -6.80
N ASP A 167 11.50 -8.44 -7.81
CA ASP A 167 12.75 -8.42 -8.57
C ASP A 167 13.90 -7.81 -7.77
N LEU A 168 13.65 -6.77 -6.98
CA LEU A 168 14.63 -6.20 -6.04
C LEU A 168 15.01 -7.19 -4.93
N PHE A 169 14.07 -8.00 -4.43
CA PHE A 169 14.38 -9.02 -3.43
C PHE A 169 15.29 -10.13 -3.97
N LYS A 170 15.22 -10.43 -5.28
CA LYS A 170 16.12 -11.37 -5.95
C LYS A 170 17.54 -10.81 -6.02
N GLU A 171 17.76 -9.74 -6.79
CA GLU A 171 19.12 -9.28 -7.12
C GLU A 171 19.45 -7.87 -6.60
N GLY A 172 18.46 -7.02 -6.34
CA GLY A 172 18.63 -5.78 -5.57
C GLY A 172 19.60 -4.75 -6.15
N THR A 173 19.89 -4.81 -7.45
CA THR A 173 20.80 -3.88 -8.14
C THR A 173 20.05 -2.79 -8.92
N PRO A 174 20.65 -1.60 -9.13
CA PRO A 174 20.09 -0.58 -10.01
C PRO A 174 19.82 -1.09 -11.43
N GLN A 175 20.68 -1.97 -11.94
CA GLN A 175 20.51 -2.60 -13.26
C GLN A 175 19.26 -3.50 -13.28
N GLN A 176 19.02 -4.28 -12.22
CA GLN A 176 17.81 -5.09 -12.12
C GLN A 176 16.55 -4.21 -12.04
N LEU A 177 16.61 -3.10 -11.31
CA LEU A 177 15.51 -2.13 -11.26
C LEU A 177 15.19 -1.59 -12.66
N ARG A 178 16.20 -1.15 -13.42
CA ARG A 178 16.04 -0.67 -14.80
C ARG A 178 15.38 -1.72 -15.69
N LYS A 179 15.92 -2.95 -15.70
CA LYS A 179 15.35 -4.07 -16.47
C LYS A 179 13.89 -4.36 -16.10
N SER A 180 13.55 -4.23 -14.82
CA SER A 180 12.19 -4.46 -14.31
C SER A 180 11.25 -3.36 -14.80
N LEU A 181 11.68 -2.10 -14.77
CA LEU A 181 10.93 -0.96 -15.31
C LEU A 181 10.72 -1.09 -16.82
N ASP A 182 11.76 -1.43 -17.60
CA ASP A 182 11.64 -1.63 -19.05
C ASP A 182 10.68 -2.78 -19.40
N ARG A 183 10.65 -3.84 -18.58
CA ARG A 183 9.66 -4.92 -18.73
C ARG A 183 8.25 -4.41 -18.40
N LEU A 184 8.07 -3.71 -17.29
CA LEU A 184 6.76 -3.23 -16.84
C LEU A 184 6.16 -2.21 -17.82
N HIS A 185 6.97 -1.30 -18.37
CA HIS A 185 6.54 -0.39 -19.42
C HIS A 185 6.03 -1.17 -20.64
N ARG A 186 6.76 -2.19 -21.12
CA ARG A 186 6.27 -3.04 -22.24
C ARG A 186 4.98 -3.80 -21.94
N VAL A 187 4.72 -4.14 -20.68
CA VAL A 187 3.52 -4.88 -20.28
C VAL A 187 2.31 -3.96 -20.15
N TYR A 188 2.52 -2.75 -19.62
CA TYR A 188 1.44 -1.86 -19.21
C TYR A 188 1.31 -0.60 -20.07
N SER A 189 2.14 -0.38 -21.10
CA SER A 189 2.13 0.82 -21.94
C SER A 189 0.76 1.14 -22.57
N GLU A 190 -0.03 0.11 -22.85
CA GLU A 190 -1.39 0.27 -23.42
C GLU A 190 -2.49 0.29 -22.35
N HIS A 191 -2.15 0.10 -21.08
CA HIS A 191 -3.14 0.12 -20.00
C HIS A 191 -3.61 1.56 -19.74
N PRO A 192 -4.93 1.84 -19.69
CA PRO A 192 -5.44 3.22 -19.55
C PRO A 192 -4.86 3.98 -18.36
N GLN A 193 -4.74 3.29 -17.22
CA GLN A 193 -4.19 3.88 -16.01
C GLN A 193 -2.66 4.13 -16.08
N TRP A 194 -1.92 3.36 -16.88
CA TRP A 194 -0.50 3.62 -17.13
C TRP A 194 -0.34 4.90 -17.95
N ILE A 195 -1.11 5.02 -19.04
CA ILE A 195 -1.13 6.21 -19.90
C ILE A 195 -1.48 7.46 -19.08
N TYR A 196 -2.50 7.38 -18.21
CA TYR A 196 -2.83 8.46 -17.28
C TYR A 196 -1.64 8.87 -16.41
N MET A 197 -0.93 7.91 -15.81
CA MET A 197 0.22 8.19 -14.95
C MET A 197 1.40 8.78 -15.73
N GLU A 198 1.69 8.31 -16.94
CA GLU A 198 2.72 8.90 -17.81
C GLU A 198 2.37 10.34 -18.19
N ASN A 199 1.12 10.62 -18.53
CA ASN A 199 0.65 11.97 -18.81
C ASN A 199 0.81 12.88 -17.58
N ALA A 200 0.41 12.41 -16.39
CA ALA A 200 0.56 13.16 -15.15
C ALA A 200 2.03 13.46 -14.83
N LEU A 201 2.94 12.50 -15.03
CA LEU A 201 4.38 12.69 -14.84
C LEU A 201 4.99 13.67 -15.84
N ALA A 202 4.43 13.75 -17.05
CA ALA A 202 4.80 14.75 -18.06
C ALA A 202 4.23 16.15 -17.79
N GLY A 203 3.46 16.34 -16.70
CA GLY A 203 2.77 17.58 -16.38
C GLY A 203 1.47 17.80 -17.15
N ASN A 204 1.03 16.80 -17.93
CA ASN A 204 -0.22 16.82 -18.69
C ASN A 204 -1.35 16.26 -17.83
N TYR A 205 -1.83 17.06 -16.88
CA TYR A 205 -3.02 16.74 -16.10
C TYR A 205 -4.24 16.85 -17.02
N GLN A 206 -4.79 15.72 -17.46
CA GLN A 206 -6.18 15.69 -17.88
C GLN A 206 -7.00 15.83 -16.61
N ASN A 207 -7.44 17.05 -16.29
CA ASN A 207 -8.55 17.23 -15.38
C ASN A 207 -9.71 16.46 -16.02
N GLY A 208 -10.13 15.36 -15.41
CA GLY A 208 -11.33 14.66 -15.86
C GLY A 208 -12.51 15.64 -15.83
N ASP A 209 -13.28 15.63 -16.91
CA ASP A 209 -14.56 16.33 -17.04
C ASP A 209 -15.53 16.00 -15.89
#